data_AF-A0A931V0K5-F1
#
_entry.id   AF-A0A931V0K5-F1
#
_cell.length_a   1.000
_cell.length_b   1.000
_cell.length_c   1.000
_cell.angle_alpha   90.00
_cell.angle_beta   90.00
_cell.angle_gamma   90.00
#
_symmetry.space_group_name_H-M   'P 1'
#
loop_
_entity.id
_entity.type
_entity.pdbx_description
1 polymer ?
#
loop_
_entity_poly.entity_id
_entity_poly.type
_entity_poly.pdbx_seq_one_letter_code
_entity_poly.pdbx_strand_id
1 'polypeptide(L)'
;MVLRLDGDTEPRVVELAQQLATLAEDSPEVHAGEVEVRGPSKAPLPRIRGRFRYRVLLRGPRPELRAVACAVKRAREAVGRDVRVRAARRLHGFAS
;
A
#
# COMPACT_ATOMS: atom_id res chain seq x y z
N MET A 1 -3.55 -1.52 8.10
CA MET A 1 -3.03 -2.41 7.03
C MET A 1 -1.84 -1.74 6.35
N VAL A 2 -0.90 -2.49 5.78
CA VAL A 2 0.21 -1.94 4.98
C VAL A 2 0.26 -2.62 3.62
N LEU A 3 0.35 -1.82 2.56
CA LEU A 3 0.68 -2.26 1.22
C LEU A 3 2.20 -2.10 1.05
N ARG A 4 2.88 -3.17 0.65
CA ARG A 4 4.31 -3.19 0.38
C ARG A 4 4.52 -3.38 -1.11
N LEU A 5 5.33 -2.52 -1.71
CA LEU A 5 5.69 -2.58 -3.11
C LEU A 5 7.18 -2.83 -3.24
N ASP A 6 7.56 -3.77 -4.10
CA ASP A 6 8.94 -4.05 -4.44
C ASP A 6 9.13 -4.25 -5.95
N GLY A 7 10.08 -3.54 -6.55
CA GLY A 7 10.32 -3.60 -8.00
C GLY A 7 11.74 -3.20 -8.39
N ASP A 8 12.09 -3.42 -9.65
CA ASP A 8 13.48 -3.31 -10.12
C ASP A 8 13.90 -1.85 -10.43
N THR A 9 12.94 -0.95 -10.66
CA THR A 9 13.18 0.49 -10.90
C THR A 9 12.39 1.36 -9.91
N GLU A 10 13.03 2.38 -9.34
CA GLU A 10 12.39 3.28 -8.36
C GLU A 10 11.20 4.05 -8.94
N PRO A 11 11.29 4.66 -10.14
CA PRO A 11 10.18 5.43 -10.70
C PRO A 11 8.90 4.60 -10.86
N ARG A 12 9.03 3.35 -11.34
CA ARG A 12 7.89 2.46 -11.55
C ARG A 12 7.24 2.02 -10.22
N VAL A 13 8.06 1.76 -9.20
CA VAL A 13 7.55 1.42 -7.86
C VAL A 13 6.83 2.60 -7.24
N VAL A 14 7.36 3.81 -7.39
CA VAL A 14 6.73 5.05 -6.89
C VAL A 14 5.41 5.31 -7.61
N GLU A 15 5.40 5.25 -8.95
CA GLU A 15 4.21 5.45 -9.78
C GLU A 15 3.07 4.53 -9.35
N LEU A 16 3.35 3.23 -9.23
CA LEU A 16 2.34 2.28 -8.79
C LEU A 16 1.91 2.49 -7.33
N ALA A 17 2.85 2.87 -6.45
CA ALA A 17 2.51 3.17 -5.06
C ALA A 17 1.58 4.40 -4.98
N GLN A 18 1.79 5.40 -5.84
CA GLN A 18 0.91 6.56 -5.98
C GLN A 18 -0.47 6.14 -6.48
N GLN A 19 -0.55 5.35 -7.55
CA GLN A 19 -1.81 4.85 -8.12
C GLN A 19 -2.64 4.08 -7.09
N LEU A 20 -2.00 3.21 -6.31
CA LEU A 20 -2.68 2.45 -5.25
C LEU A 20 -3.09 3.32 -4.05
N ALA A 21 -2.33 4.38 -3.76
CA ALA A 21 -2.71 5.35 -2.73
C ALA A 21 -3.94 6.14 -3.16
N THR A 22 -3.94 6.70 -4.38
CA THR A 22 -5.08 7.44 -4.95
C THR A 22 -6.33 6.57 -5.01
N LEU A 23 -6.22 5.32 -5.48
CA LEU A 23 -7.36 4.39 -5.47
C LEU A 23 -7.92 4.15 -4.06
N ALA A 24 -7.06 4.10 -3.05
CA ALA A 24 -7.52 3.96 -1.68
C ALA A 24 -8.16 5.26 -1.17
N GLU A 25 -7.60 6.42 -1.52
CA GLU A 25 -8.12 7.75 -1.18
C GLU A 25 -9.52 7.98 -1.75
N ASP A 26 -9.79 7.48 -2.95
CA ASP A 26 -11.10 7.59 -3.61
C ASP A 26 -12.19 6.68 -2.98
N SER A 27 -11.86 5.87 -1.98
CA SER A 27 -12.83 4.96 -1.36
C SER A 27 -13.83 5.69 -0.45
N PRO A 28 -15.09 5.20 -0.37
CA PRO A 28 -16.10 5.80 0.52
C PRO A 28 -15.65 5.88 1.98
N GLU A 29 -14.90 4.87 2.46
CA GLU A 29 -14.41 4.81 3.83
C GLU A 29 -13.38 5.90 4.13
N VAL A 30 -12.57 6.30 3.14
CA VAL A 30 -11.62 7.42 3.29
C VAL A 30 -12.35 8.75 3.20
N HIS A 31 -13.29 8.92 2.27
CA HIS A 31 -14.12 10.12 2.19
C HIS A 31 -14.97 10.36 3.44
N ALA A 32 -15.42 9.28 4.09
CA ALA A 32 -16.12 9.34 5.37
C ALA A 32 -15.20 9.63 6.57
N GLY A 33 -13.88 9.63 6.39
CA GLY A 33 -12.90 9.85 7.45
C GLY A 33 -12.61 8.63 8.34
N GLU A 34 -13.17 7.47 8.02
CA GLU A 34 -13.00 6.22 8.78
C GLU A 34 -11.65 5.54 8.51
N VAL A 35 -11.11 5.77 7.31
CA VAL A 35 -9.79 5.26 6.91
C VAL A 35 -8.88 6.42 6.53
N GLU A 36 -7.67 6.40 7.07
CA GLU A 36 -6.59 7.31 6.73
C GLU A 36 -5.58 6.59 5.80
N VAL A 37 -5.21 7.25 4.71
CA VAL A 37 -4.14 6.82 3.79
C VAL A 37 -2.88 7.63 4.08
N ARG A 38 -1.74 6.94 4.26
CA ARG A 38 -0.43 7.60 4.41
C ARG A 38 0.61 7.04 3.46
N GLY A 39 1.33 7.92 2.80
CA GLY A 39 2.32 7.60 1.78
C GLY A 39 1.80 7.90 0.37
N PRO A 40 2.53 7.47 -0.68
CA PRO A 40 3.61 6.49 -0.66
C PRO A 40 4.87 6.95 0.10
N SER A 41 5.51 6.02 0.81
CA SER A 41 6.74 6.30 1.57
C SER A 41 7.78 5.21 1.34
N LYS A 42 9.06 5.57 1.41
CA LYS A 42 10.16 4.58 1.40
C LYS A 42 9.99 3.60 2.57
N ALA A 43 10.22 2.32 2.30
CA ALA A 43 10.30 1.33 3.38
C ALA A 43 11.54 1.60 4.25
N PRO A 44 11.58 1.16 5.53
CA PRO A 44 12.71 1.39 6.43
C PRO A 44 14.07 0.95 5.86
N LEU A 45 14.06 -0.14 5.07
CA LEU A 45 15.17 -0.51 4.21
C LEU A 45 14.73 -0.33 2.75
N PRO A 46 15.10 0.81 2.12
CA PRO A 46 14.51 1.25 0.84
C PRO A 46 14.96 0.43 -0.36
N ARG A 47 16.05 -0.35 -0.26
CA ARG A 47 16.52 -1.22 -1.33
C ARG A 47 17.05 -2.56 -0.78
N ILE A 48 16.62 -3.69 -1.36
CA ILE A 48 17.13 -5.04 -1.01
C ILE A 48 17.36 -5.82 -2.31
N ARG A 49 18.56 -6.40 -2.47
CA ARG A 49 18.91 -7.24 -3.64
C ARG A 49 18.52 -6.57 -4.97
N GLY A 50 18.90 -5.31 -5.12
CA GLY A 50 18.60 -4.51 -6.31
C GLY A 50 17.19 -3.91 -6.38
N ARG A 51 16.23 -4.40 -5.60
CA ARG A 51 14.81 -3.97 -5.66
C ARG A 51 14.50 -2.80 -4.74
N PHE A 52 13.83 -1.78 -5.27
CA PHE A 52 13.32 -0.62 -4.54
C PHE A 52 12.06 -0.98 -3.78
N ARG A 53 11.91 -0.45 -2.56
CA ARG A 53 10.87 -0.84 -1.62
C ARG A 53 10.11 0.37 -1.09
N TYR A 54 8.81 0.38 -1.34
CA TYR A 54 7.88 1.41 -0.89
C TYR A 54 6.72 0.81 -0.12
N ARG A 55 6.01 1.67 0.61
CA ARG A 55 4.81 1.29 1.35
C ARG A 55 3.74 2.38 1.32
N VAL A 56 2.49 1.94 1.34
CA VAL A 56 1.32 2.76 1.64
C VAL A 56 0.69 2.19 2.91
N LEU A 57 0.45 3.04 3.91
CA LEU A 57 -0.16 2.66 5.18
C LEU A 57 -1.63 3.07 5.17
N LEU A 58 -2.49 2.13 5.53
CA LEU A 58 -3.93 2.36 5.69
C LEU A 58 -4.29 2.16 7.16
N ARG A 59 -4.92 3.14 7.80
CA ARG A 59 -5.26 3.12 9.23
C ARG A 59 -6.74 3.41 9.41
N GLY A 60 -7.44 2.59 10.16
CA GLY A 60 -8.88 2.71 10.40
C GLY A 60 -9.39 1.49 11.15
N PRO A 61 -10.70 1.42 11.43
CA PRO A 61 -11.30 0.23 12.01
C PRO A 61 -11.30 -0.94 11.02
N ARG A 62 -11.46 -2.15 11.55
CA ARG A 62 -11.23 -3.40 10.79
C ARG A 62 -12.21 -3.61 9.63
N PRO A 63 -13.53 -3.39 9.79
CA PRO A 63 -14.50 -3.55 8.71
C PRO A 63 -14.18 -2.66 7.49
N GLU A 64 -13.88 -1.40 7.74
CA GLU A 64 -13.64 -0.34 6.75
C GLU A 64 -12.31 -0.59 6.04
N LEU A 65 -11.26 -0.92 6.79
CA LEU A 65 -9.99 -1.36 6.21
C LEU A 65 -10.15 -2.60 5.31
N ARG A 66 -11.11 -3.49 5.59
CA ARG A 66 -11.36 -4.66 4.75
C ARG A 66 -12.04 -4.27 3.44
N ALA A 67 -12.95 -3.30 3.45
CA ALA A 67 -13.59 -2.78 2.25
C ALA A 67 -12.56 -2.12 1.32
N VAL A 68 -11.73 -1.21 1.84
CA VAL A 68 -10.61 -0.61 1.10
C VAL A 68 -9.63 -1.68 0.59
N ALA A 69 -9.31 -2.70 1.40
CA ALA A 69 -8.45 -3.80 0.97
C ALA A 69 -9.00 -4.57 -0.23
N CYS A 70 -10.32 -4.76 -0.32
CA CYS A 70 -10.96 -5.43 -1.44
C CYS A 70 -10.81 -4.62 -2.74
N ALA A 71 -10.98 -3.30 -2.69
CA ALA A 71 -10.76 -2.41 -3.84
C ALA A 71 -9.31 -2.49 -4.34
N VAL A 72 -8.35 -2.33 -3.43
CA VAL A 72 -6.92 -2.41 -3.73
C VAL A 72 -6.52 -3.80 -4.26
N LYS A 73 -7.12 -4.89 -3.74
CA LYS A 73 -6.81 -6.25 -4.20
C LYS A 73 -7.08 -6.41 -5.70
N ARG A 74 -8.20 -5.90 -6.20
CA ARG A 74 -8.55 -5.98 -7.63
C ARG A 74 -7.54 -5.23 -8.49
N ALA A 75 -7.15 -4.02 -8.10
CA ALA A 75 -6.15 -3.25 -8.82
C ALA A 75 -4.78 -3.94 -8.85
N ARG A 76 -4.39 -4.61 -7.76
CA ARG A 76 -3.14 -5.40 -7.70
C ARG A 76 -3.10 -6.56 -8.69
N GLU A 77 -4.24 -7.19 -8.97
CA GLU A 77 -4.32 -8.30 -9.92
C GLU A 77 -4.10 -7.84 -11.37
N ALA A 78 -4.30 -6.55 -11.65
CA ALA A 78 -4.05 -5.93 -12.97
C ALA A 78 -2.60 -5.43 -13.14
N VAL A 79 -1.75 -5.49 -12.12
CA VAL A 79 -0.38 -4.99 -12.17
C VAL A 79 0.55 -5.99 -12.87
N GLY A 80 1.47 -5.46 -13.69
CA GLY A 80 2.56 -6.22 -14.31
C GLY A 80 3.48 -6.94 -13.31
N ARG A 81 4.27 -7.90 -13.80
CA ARG A 81 5.17 -8.73 -12.95
C ARG A 81 6.43 -7.99 -12.47
N ASP A 82 6.66 -6.78 -12.97
CA ASP A 82 7.80 -5.90 -12.68
C ASP A 82 7.75 -5.33 -11.25
N VAL A 83 6.56 -5.08 -10.71
CA VAL A 83 6.37 -4.64 -9.32
C VAL A 83 5.53 -5.64 -8.55
N ARG A 84 6.10 -6.21 -7.51
CA ARG A 84 5.38 -7.08 -6.58
C ARG A 84 4.69 -6.22 -5.54
N VAL A 85 3.39 -6.42 -5.40
CA VAL A 85 2.59 -5.77 -4.35
C VAL A 85 2.13 -6.82 -3.35
N ARG A 86 2.32 -6.57 -2.05
CA ARG A 86 1.86 -7.43 -0.95
C ARG A 86 1.07 -6.61 0.07
N ALA A 87 -0.13 -7.05 0.41
CA ALA A 87 -0.87 -6.50 1.54
C ALA A 87 -0.55 -7.32 2.80
N ALA A 88 -0.18 -6.64 3.88
CA ALA A 88 0.00 -7.25 5.19
C ALA A 88 -0.86 -6.49 6.22
N ARG A 89 -1.54 -7.23 7.09
CA ARG A 89 -2.06 -6.61 8.32
C ARG A 89 -0.85 -6.34 9.21
N ARG A 90 -0.80 -5.14 9.81
CA ARG A 90 0.09 -4.93 10.97
C ARG A 90 -0.43 -5.88 12.04
N LEU A 91 0.28 -6.97 12.30
CA LEU A 91 0.14 -7.68 13.56
C LEU A 91 0.64 -6.71 14.62
N HIS A 92 -0.08 -6.55 15.73
CA HIS A 92 0.41 -5.78 16.87
C HIS A 92 1.80 -6.31 17.24
N GLY A 93 2.82 -5.48 17.09
CA GLY A 93 4.21 -5.87 17.23
C GLY A 93 5.09 -4.75 16.69
N PHE A 94 5.97 -4.24 17.53
CA PHE A 94 6.74 -2.99 17.44
C PHE A 94 5.98 -1.74 17.88
N ALA A 95 5.69 -1.73 19.18
CA ALA A 95 5.90 -0.53 19.98
C ALA A 95 7.42 -0.23 20.04
N SER A 96 7.75 1.04 19.93
CA SER A 96 8.93 1.65 20.54
C SER A 96 8.45 2.98 21.11
#